data_AF-A0A6N0WSR8-F1
#
_entry.id   AF-A0A6N0WSR8-F1
#
_cell.length_a   1.000
_cell.length_b   1.000
_cell.length_c   1.000
_cell.angle_alpha   90.00
_cell.angle_beta   90.00
_cell.angle_gamma   90.00
#
_symmetry.space_group_name_H-M   'P 1'
#
loop_
_entity.id
_entity.type
_entity.pdbx_description
1 polymer ?
#
loop_
_entity_poly.entity_id
_entity_poly.type
_entity_poly.pdbx_seq_one_letter_code
_entity_poly.pdbx_strand_id
1 'polypeptide(L)'
;MRKFVIHAAALTALSLMAAVPVAAESKGDRAKMAVAEAQGKIDALNAMGAGGDVPRMTADAMAALRSAQDQLRAGHKDEAIEAAHRASHLADTAVGVAERDRREAAAAKQADTAIAAQAQVSAARDQAAAAQQQADAANARATNAEQAAASAAADAAAARAAATTPPAATTVTTETTHTTAAASAPVRKKRVVRTVRRATTHPATVTEKTTTTVTPQ
;
A
#
# COMPACT_ATOMS: atom_id res chain seq x y z
N MET A 1 15.70 -3.07 28.44
CA MET A 1 15.26 -2.09 29.45
C MET A 1 13.80 -1.72 29.20
N ARG A 2 12.86 -2.32 29.94
CA ARG A 2 11.45 -1.89 30.03
C ARG A 2 10.93 -2.33 31.39
N LYS A 3 10.59 -1.38 32.26
CA LYS A 3 9.81 -1.64 33.48
C LYS A 3 8.71 -0.58 33.54
N PHE A 4 7.51 -0.98 33.11
CA PHE A 4 6.29 -0.19 33.27
C PHE A 4 5.74 -0.43 34.69
N VAL A 5 5.76 0.64 35.48
CA VAL A 5 4.68 1.18 36.32
C VAL A 5 3.59 0.20 36.79
N ILE A 6 3.50 -0.01 38.10
CA ILE A 6 2.24 -0.31 38.81
C ILE A 6 2.17 0.66 40.00
N HIS A 7 1.51 1.80 39.80
CA HIS A 7 1.04 2.65 40.89
C HIS A 7 -0.40 2.20 41.20
N ALA A 8 -0.54 1.26 42.13
CA ALA A 8 -1.81 0.89 42.71
C ALA A 8 -2.21 1.99 43.72
N ALA A 9 -3.05 2.93 43.28
CA ALA A 9 -3.68 3.89 44.16
C ALA A 9 -4.73 3.17 45.03
N ALA A 10 -4.35 2.92 46.29
CA ALA A 10 -5.28 2.53 47.34
C ALA A 10 -6.10 3.76 47.76
N LEU A 11 -7.33 3.88 47.25
CA LEU A 11 -8.34 4.83 47.70
C LEU A 11 -9.59 4.06 48.16
N THR A 12 -9.47 3.39 49.29
CA THR A 12 -10.59 2.73 49.99
C THR A 12 -10.43 2.93 51.49
N ALA A 13 -10.86 4.09 52.00
CA ALA A 13 -11.25 4.29 53.40
C ALA A 13 -11.93 5.66 53.59
N LEU A 14 -13.13 5.83 53.01
CA LEU A 14 -14.06 6.87 53.47
C LEU A 14 -15.43 6.23 53.71
N SER A 15 -15.44 5.24 54.60
CA SER A 15 -16.63 4.51 55.04
C SER A 15 -16.85 4.75 56.53
N LEU A 16 -17.09 6.01 56.93
CA LEU A 16 -17.67 6.33 58.23
C LEU A 16 -18.10 7.82 58.30
N MET A 17 -19.20 8.20 57.67
CA MET A 17 -20.06 9.30 58.15
C MET A 17 -21.38 9.35 57.39
N ALA A 18 -22.42 8.81 58.00
CA ALA A 18 -23.78 9.37 58.06
C ALA A 18 -24.76 8.30 58.59
N ALA A 19 -24.60 7.92 59.86
CA ALA A 19 -25.77 7.47 60.62
C ALA A 19 -26.60 8.74 60.90
N VAL A 20 -27.54 9.07 60.02
CA VAL A 20 -28.50 10.13 60.29
C VAL A 20 -29.57 9.52 61.20
N PRO A 21 -29.77 10.03 62.43
CA PRO A 21 -30.86 9.58 63.26
C PRO A 21 -32.17 9.93 62.56
N VAL A 22 -33.09 8.96 62.48
CA VAL A 22 -34.51 9.19 62.17
C VAL A 22 -35.07 10.09 63.27
N ALA A 23 -34.88 11.40 63.12
CA ALA A 23 -35.67 12.40 63.79
C ALA A 23 -37.07 12.33 63.18
N ALA A 24 -38.10 12.48 64.01
CA ALA A 24 -39.49 12.53 63.59
C ALA A 24 -39.70 13.73 62.64
N GLU A 25 -39.42 13.51 61.35
CA GLU A 25 -39.48 14.52 60.31
C GLU A 25 -40.95 14.75 59.96
N SER A 26 -41.41 15.99 60.09
CA SER A 26 -42.79 16.33 59.78
C SER A 26 -43.10 15.93 58.33
N LYS A 27 -44.35 15.57 58.01
CA LYS A 27 -44.74 15.25 56.62
C LYS A 27 -44.30 16.33 55.62
N GLY A 28 -44.22 17.60 56.07
CA GLY A 28 -43.79 18.71 55.22
C GLY A 28 -42.29 18.71 54.95
N ASP A 29 -41.48 18.32 55.93
CA ASP A 29 -40.02 18.26 55.77
C ASP A 29 -39.63 17.08 54.88
N ARG A 30 -40.31 15.93 55.02
CA ARG A 30 -40.18 14.79 54.08
C ARG A 30 -40.53 15.18 52.64
N ALA A 31 -41.60 15.96 52.45
CA ALA A 31 -41.99 16.42 51.12
C ALA A 31 -40.98 17.40 50.51
N LYS A 32 -40.40 18.30 51.31
CA LYS A 32 -39.30 19.18 50.86
C LYS A 32 -38.05 18.39 50.50
N MET A 33 -37.69 17.40 51.32
CA MET A 33 -36.55 16.52 51.06
C MET A 33 -36.73 15.74 49.75
N ALA A 34 -37.91 15.16 49.51
CA ALA A 34 -38.21 14.43 48.28
C ALA A 34 -38.13 15.33 47.03
N VAL A 35 -38.65 16.57 47.10
CA VAL A 35 -38.53 17.54 45.99
C VAL A 35 -37.07 17.95 45.77
N ALA A 36 -36.28 18.13 46.83
CA ALA A 36 -34.87 18.45 46.73
C ALA A 36 -34.05 17.31 46.12
N GLU A 37 -34.34 16.05 46.47
CA GLU A 37 -33.71 14.88 45.86
C GLU A 37 -34.04 14.80 44.36
N ALA A 38 -35.32 14.93 44.00
CA ALA A 38 -35.76 14.92 42.61
C ALA A 38 -35.11 16.04 41.79
N GLN A 39 -34.98 17.24 42.37
CA GLN A 39 -34.25 18.36 41.76
C GLN A 39 -32.79 17.99 41.50
N GLY A 40 -32.09 17.44 42.51
CA GLY A 40 -30.70 17.03 42.37
C GLY A 40 -30.47 16.00 41.27
N LYS A 41 -31.39 15.03 41.12
CA LYS A 41 -31.35 14.03 40.04
C LYS A 41 -31.56 14.65 38.67
N ILE A 42 -32.52 15.58 38.54
CA ILE A 42 -32.77 16.29 37.27
C ILE A 42 -31.61 17.20 36.90
N ASP A 43 -30.97 17.86 37.88
CA ASP A 43 -29.78 18.69 37.64
C ASP A 43 -28.59 17.84 37.19
N ALA A 44 -28.38 16.67 37.81
CA ALA A 44 -27.38 15.70 37.35
C ALA A 44 -27.68 15.21 35.92
N LEU A 45 -28.95 14.92 35.60
CA LEU A 45 -29.38 14.56 34.25
C LEU A 45 -29.10 15.67 33.24
N ASN A 46 -29.39 16.93 33.57
CA ASN A 46 -29.09 18.08 32.73
C ASN A 46 -27.58 18.25 32.52
N ALA A 47 -26.76 18.02 33.55
CA ALA A 47 -25.31 18.08 33.45
C ALA A 47 -24.72 16.98 32.56
N MET A 48 -25.36 15.82 32.44
CA MET A 48 -24.91 14.73 31.57
C MET A 48 -25.13 15.02 30.08
N GLY A 49 -25.98 15.99 29.73
CA GLY A 49 -26.14 16.52 28.38
C GLY A 49 -27.10 15.72 27.49
N ALA A 50 -27.72 16.45 26.55
CA ALA A 50 -28.78 15.97 25.67
C ALA A 50 -28.22 15.20 24.45
N GLY A 51 -28.48 13.89 24.40
CA GLY A 51 -28.42 13.08 23.19
C GLY A 51 -29.59 12.10 23.17
N GLY A 52 -30.12 11.77 21.98
CA GLY A 52 -31.17 10.74 21.82
C GLY A 52 -32.55 11.12 22.37
N ASP A 53 -33.24 10.15 22.99
CA ASP A 53 -34.59 10.30 23.58
C ASP A 53 -34.60 10.99 24.96
N VAL A 54 -33.41 11.18 25.56
CA VAL A 54 -33.20 11.82 26.86
C VAL A 54 -33.88 13.19 26.99
N PRO A 55 -33.89 14.10 25.98
CA PRO A 55 -34.52 15.41 26.11
C PRO A 55 -36.02 15.37 26.40
N ARG A 56 -36.75 14.37 25.86
CA ARG A 56 -38.19 14.19 26.17
C ARG A 56 -38.37 13.72 27.61
N MET A 57 -37.59 12.73 28.04
CA MET A 57 -37.66 12.22 29.42
C MET A 57 -37.26 13.29 30.45
N THR A 58 -36.28 14.14 30.15
CA THR A 58 -35.92 15.28 30.99
C THR A 58 -37.05 16.30 31.08
N ALA A 59 -37.75 16.58 29.97
CA ALA A 59 -38.91 17.46 29.97
C ALA A 59 -40.06 16.91 30.83
N ASP A 60 -40.33 15.60 30.74
CA ASP A 60 -41.35 14.92 31.56
C ASP A 60 -40.97 14.92 33.05
N ALA A 61 -39.70 14.68 33.37
CA ALA A 61 -39.19 14.76 34.74
C ALA A 61 -39.33 16.18 35.33
N MET A 62 -38.99 17.21 34.55
CA MET A 62 -39.18 18.62 34.95
C MET A 62 -40.66 18.97 35.13
N ALA A 63 -41.57 18.44 34.30
CA ALA A 63 -43.00 18.66 34.45
C ALA A 63 -43.52 18.03 35.76
N ALA A 64 -43.10 16.80 36.08
CA ALA A 64 -43.45 16.13 37.34
C ALA A 64 -42.89 16.87 38.56
N LEU A 65 -41.69 17.42 38.47
CA LEU A 65 -41.08 18.23 39.53
C LEU A 65 -41.85 19.53 39.79
N ARG A 66 -42.27 20.25 38.74
CA ARG A 66 -43.13 21.43 38.89
C ARG A 66 -44.45 21.08 39.57
N SER A 67 -45.06 19.95 39.17
CA SER A 67 -46.27 19.44 39.82
C SER A 67 -46.03 19.16 41.32
N ALA A 68 -44.89 18.56 41.68
CA ALA A 68 -44.53 18.32 43.08
C ALA A 68 -44.37 19.63 43.88
N GLN A 69 -43.75 20.65 43.29
CA GLN A 69 -43.60 21.98 43.90
C GLN A 69 -44.95 22.67 44.11
N ASP A 70 -45.87 22.55 43.15
CA ASP A 70 -47.21 23.14 43.24
C ASP A 70 -48.06 22.44 44.33
N GLN A 71 -48.00 21.11 44.42
CA GLN A 71 -48.67 20.35 45.48
C GLN A 71 -48.11 20.69 46.87
N LEU A 72 -46.80 20.87 46.98
CA LEU A 72 -46.15 21.27 48.23
C LEU A 72 -46.59 22.67 48.68
N ARG A 73 -46.71 23.62 47.74
CA ARG A 73 -47.22 24.98 47.99
C ARG A 73 -48.71 24.97 48.38
N ALA A 74 -49.50 24.08 47.79
CA ALA A 74 -50.91 23.88 48.09
C ALA A 74 -51.15 23.14 49.42
N GLY A 75 -50.11 22.62 50.07
CA GLY A 75 -50.19 21.88 51.33
C GLY A 75 -50.50 20.38 51.19
N HIS A 76 -50.59 19.89 49.95
CA HIS A 76 -50.81 18.50 49.56
C HIS A 76 -49.50 17.70 49.65
N LYS A 77 -49.08 17.41 50.88
CA LYS A 77 -47.76 16.84 51.19
C LYS A 77 -47.58 15.43 50.63
N ASP A 78 -48.62 14.60 50.68
CA ASP A 78 -48.54 13.21 50.21
C ASP A 78 -48.51 13.18 48.67
N GLU A 79 -49.29 14.04 48.00
CA GLU A 79 -49.29 14.23 46.55
C GLU A 79 -47.96 14.83 46.03
N ALA A 80 -47.35 15.73 46.81
CA ALA A 80 -46.04 16.28 46.50
C ALA A 80 -44.93 15.21 46.56
N ILE A 81 -44.98 14.31 47.54
CA ILE A 81 -44.04 13.18 47.65
C ILE A 81 -44.19 12.24 46.46
N GLU A 82 -45.43 11.88 46.10
CA GLU A 82 -45.70 11.01 44.95
C GLU A 82 -45.23 11.64 43.62
N ALA A 83 -45.48 12.94 43.42
CA ALA A 83 -45.01 13.65 42.24
C ALA A 83 -43.47 13.76 42.20
N ALA A 84 -42.82 13.97 43.35
CA ALA A 84 -41.36 14.00 43.45
C ALA A 84 -40.75 12.61 43.15
N HIS A 85 -41.32 11.52 43.66
CA HIS A 85 -40.88 10.17 43.32
C HIS A 85 -41.05 9.86 41.84
N ARG A 86 -42.16 10.28 41.21
CA ARG A 86 -42.33 10.15 39.76
C ARG A 86 -41.24 10.91 38.99
N ALA A 87 -40.93 12.14 39.40
CA ALA A 87 -39.85 12.92 38.81
C ALA A 87 -38.48 12.23 38.96
N SER A 88 -38.18 11.70 40.15
CA SER A 88 -36.96 10.92 40.41
C SER A 88 -36.86 9.67 39.54
N HIS A 89 -37.94 8.89 39.41
CA HIS A 89 -37.96 7.70 38.56
C HIS A 89 -37.76 8.02 37.07
N LEU A 90 -38.39 9.09 36.57
CA LEU A 90 -38.18 9.56 35.21
C LEU A 90 -36.74 9.99 34.99
N ALA A 91 -36.15 10.71 35.96
CA ALA A 91 -34.76 11.12 35.90
C ALA A 91 -33.82 9.90 35.88
N ASP A 92 -33.99 8.95 36.81
CA ASP A 92 -33.18 7.72 36.89
C ASP A 92 -33.27 6.88 35.59
N THR A 93 -34.47 6.79 35.00
CA THR A 93 -34.67 6.12 33.71
C THR A 93 -33.93 6.83 32.59
N ALA A 94 -34.02 8.17 32.55
CA ALA A 94 -33.32 8.98 31.56
C ALA A 94 -31.80 8.86 31.68
N VAL A 95 -31.25 8.77 32.91
CA VAL A 95 -29.83 8.47 33.14
C VAL A 95 -29.45 7.12 32.54
N GLY A 96 -30.25 6.08 32.78
CA GLY A 96 -30.01 4.75 32.25
C GLY A 96 -29.98 4.71 30.71
N VAL A 97 -30.91 5.41 30.07
CA VAL A 97 -30.95 5.56 28.60
C VAL A 97 -29.74 6.35 28.10
N ALA A 98 -29.42 7.50 28.71
CA ALA A 98 -28.29 8.33 28.33
C ALA A 98 -26.95 7.56 28.40
N GLU A 99 -26.75 6.79 29.47
CA GLU A 99 -25.55 5.96 29.65
C GLU A 99 -25.48 4.83 28.63
N ARG A 100 -26.61 4.21 28.29
CA ARG A 100 -26.68 3.20 27.23
C ARG A 100 -26.30 3.78 25.89
N ASP A 101 -26.93 4.90 25.50
CA ASP A 101 -26.67 5.58 24.23
C ASP A 101 -25.21 6.01 24.12
N ARG A 102 -24.64 6.52 25.23
CA ARG A 102 -23.21 6.89 25.29
C ARG A 102 -22.30 5.69 25.08
N ARG A 103 -22.58 4.55 25.70
CA ARG A 103 -21.81 3.32 25.54
C ARG A 103 -21.92 2.78 24.12
N GLU A 104 -23.10 2.80 23.54
CA GLU A 104 -23.33 2.36 22.16
C GLU A 104 -22.60 3.26 21.16
N ALA A 105 -22.68 4.58 21.32
CA ALA A 105 -21.93 5.53 20.51
C ALA A 105 -20.41 5.36 20.66
N ALA A 106 -19.92 5.06 21.87
CA ALA A 106 -18.51 4.77 22.11
C ALA A 106 -18.07 3.46 21.44
N ALA A 107 -18.88 2.42 21.51
CA ALA A 107 -18.62 1.13 20.86
C ALA A 107 -18.60 1.25 19.33
N ALA A 108 -19.53 2.01 18.74
CA ALA A 108 -19.54 2.30 17.31
C ALA A 108 -18.24 3.00 16.86
N LYS A 109 -17.81 4.04 17.59
CA LYS A 109 -16.53 4.72 17.32
C LYS A 109 -15.33 3.77 17.42
N GLN A 110 -15.33 2.86 18.40
CA GLN A 110 -14.26 1.87 18.53
C GLN A 110 -14.23 0.92 17.34
N ALA A 111 -15.39 0.45 16.86
CA ALA A 111 -15.48 -0.37 15.67
C ALA A 111 -14.94 0.35 14.43
N ASP A 112 -15.31 1.62 14.23
CA ASP A 112 -14.80 2.44 13.12
C ASP A 112 -13.28 2.61 13.19
N THR A 113 -12.73 2.86 14.38
CA THR A 113 -11.27 2.97 14.55
C THR A 113 -10.56 1.64 14.28
N ALA A 114 -11.16 0.51 14.64
CA ALA A 114 -10.58 -0.81 14.37
C ALA A 114 -10.55 -1.12 12.86
N ILE A 115 -11.63 -0.79 12.14
CA ILE A 115 -11.70 -0.93 10.68
C ILE A 115 -10.66 -0.03 10.00
N ALA A 116 -10.55 1.23 10.41
CA ALA A 116 -9.55 2.15 9.88
C ALA A 116 -8.12 1.68 10.14
N ALA A 117 -7.83 1.19 11.35
CA ALA A 117 -6.53 0.61 11.67
C ALA A 117 -6.21 -0.62 10.84
N GLN A 118 -7.19 -1.51 10.61
CA GLN A 118 -7.00 -2.68 9.78
C GLN A 118 -6.73 -2.32 8.31
N ALA A 119 -7.42 -1.30 7.77
CA ALA A 119 -7.17 -0.79 6.43
C ALA A 119 -5.77 -0.17 6.28
N GLN A 120 -5.27 0.51 7.32
CA GLN A 120 -3.90 1.04 7.33
C GLN A 120 -2.86 -0.10 7.33
N VAL A 121 -3.11 -1.16 8.10
CA VAL A 121 -2.21 -2.32 8.13
C VAL A 121 -2.19 -3.05 6.79
N SER A 122 -3.33 -3.22 6.11
CA SER A 122 -3.35 -3.83 4.78
C SER A 122 -2.61 -2.97 3.76
N ALA A 123 -2.85 -1.66 3.73
CA ALA A 123 -2.15 -0.75 2.82
C ALA A 123 -0.63 -0.76 3.04
N ALA A 124 -0.18 -0.79 4.31
CA ALA A 124 1.24 -0.89 4.63
C ALA A 124 1.86 -2.23 4.16
N ARG A 125 1.12 -3.34 4.24
CA ARG A 125 1.56 -4.64 3.74
C ARG A 125 1.68 -4.65 2.22
N ASP A 126 0.70 -4.08 1.51
CA ASP A 126 0.73 -3.98 0.06
C ASP A 126 1.91 -3.11 -0.42
N GLN A 127 2.17 -2.00 0.27
CA GLN A 127 3.33 -1.15 0.00
C GLN A 127 4.65 -1.88 0.26
N ALA A 128 4.75 -2.65 1.34
CA ALA A 128 5.94 -3.44 1.64
C ALA A 128 6.18 -4.53 0.59
N ALA A 129 5.12 -5.20 0.11
CA ALA A 129 5.21 -6.20 -0.96
C ALA A 129 5.68 -5.57 -2.28
N ALA A 130 5.13 -4.40 -2.65
CA ALA A 130 5.55 -3.67 -3.84
C ALA A 130 7.02 -3.22 -3.75
N ALA A 131 7.46 -2.71 -2.59
CA ALA A 131 8.84 -2.33 -2.36
C ALA A 131 9.79 -3.54 -2.48
N GLN A 132 9.40 -4.70 -1.95
CA GLN A 132 10.18 -5.94 -2.07
C GLN A 132 10.33 -6.37 -3.54
N GLN A 133 9.22 -6.39 -4.30
CA GLN A 133 9.27 -6.72 -5.73
C GLN A 133 10.18 -5.77 -6.52
N GLN A 134 10.15 -4.47 -6.18
CA GLN A 134 11.01 -3.48 -6.82
C GLN A 134 12.49 -3.69 -6.47
N ALA A 135 12.80 -4.07 -5.24
CA ALA A 135 14.14 -4.42 -4.81
C ALA A 135 14.66 -5.67 -5.54
N ASP A 136 13.83 -6.72 -5.64
CA ASP A 136 14.17 -7.95 -6.35
C ASP A 136 14.43 -7.69 -7.84
N ALA A 137 13.59 -6.87 -8.49
CA ALA A 137 13.77 -6.45 -9.87
C ALA A 137 15.03 -5.58 -10.07
N ALA A 138 15.39 -4.74 -9.09
CA ALA A 138 16.63 -3.98 -9.12
C ALA A 138 17.85 -4.90 -9.00
N ASN A 139 17.81 -5.87 -8.09
CA ASN A 139 18.88 -6.86 -7.90
C ASN A 139 19.09 -7.70 -9.15
N ALA A 140 18.01 -8.17 -9.79
CA ALA A 140 18.10 -8.92 -11.04
C ALA A 140 18.75 -8.09 -12.17
N ARG A 141 18.39 -6.81 -12.28
CA ARG A 141 19.03 -5.90 -13.25
C ARG A 141 20.50 -5.67 -12.95
N ALA A 142 20.89 -5.57 -11.68
CA ALA A 142 22.28 -5.44 -11.28
C ALA A 142 23.08 -6.69 -11.69
N THR A 143 22.60 -7.89 -11.38
CA THR A 143 23.24 -9.15 -11.80
C THR A 143 23.38 -9.25 -13.32
N ASN A 144 22.35 -8.86 -14.08
CA ASN A 144 22.43 -8.86 -15.54
C ASN A 144 23.47 -7.86 -16.06
N ALA A 145 23.57 -6.67 -15.44
CA ALA A 145 24.58 -5.68 -15.80
C ALA A 145 25.99 -6.16 -15.49
N GLU A 146 26.21 -6.84 -14.37
CA GLU A 146 27.49 -7.45 -14.00
C GLU A 146 27.90 -8.53 -15.01
N GLN A 147 26.98 -9.41 -15.41
CA GLN A 147 27.23 -10.43 -16.43
C GLN A 147 27.57 -9.80 -17.79
N ALA A 148 26.80 -8.79 -18.23
CA ALA A 148 27.06 -8.09 -19.47
C ALA A 148 28.43 -7.37 -19.46
N ALA A 149 28.81 -6.77 -18.34
CA ALA A 149 30.12 -6.14 -18.17
C ALA A 149 31.25 -7.17 -18.23
N ALA A 150 31.08 -8.35 -17.62
CA ALA A 150 32.05 -9.44 -17.69
C ALA A 150 32.23 -9.96 -19.13
N SER A 151 31.12 -10.16 -19.87
CA SER A 151 31.17 -10.55 -21.28
C SER A 151 31.86 -9.50 -22.15
N ALA A 152 31.50 -8.22 -21.99
CA ALA A 152 32.13 -7.14 -22.74
C ALA A 152 33.64 -7.02 -22.44
N ALA A 153 34.06 -7.28 -21.20
CA ALA A 153 35.47 -7.32 -20.84
C ALA A 153 36.21 -8.49 -21.52
N ALA A 154 35.59 -9.66 -21.60
CA ALA A 154 36.14 -10.82 -22.30
C ALA A 154 36.26 -10.56 -23.82
N ASP A 155 35.22 -9.99 -24.43
CA ASP A 155 35.23 -9.62 -25.86
C ASP A 155 36.31 -8.57 -26.16
N ALA A 156 36.45 -7.56 -25.30
CA ALA A 156 37.49 -6.55 -25.43
C ALA A 156 38.91 -7.15 -25.30
N ALA A 157 39.09 -8.15 -24.41
CA ALA A 157 40.36 -8.86 -24.28
C ALA A 157 40.66 -9.71 -25.52
N ALA A 158 39.66 -10.41 -26.07
CA ALA A 158 39.79 -11.20 -27.30
C ALA A 158 40.14 -10.32 -28.51
N ALA A 159 39.49 -9.16 -28.66
CA ALA A 159 39.79 -8.20 -29.71
C ALA A 159 41.24 -7.68 -29.63
N ARG A 160 41.74 -7.41 -28.41
CA ARG A 160 43.13 -6.99 -28.20
C ARG A 160 44.14 -8.10 -28.53
N ALA A 161 43.84 -9.35 -28.19
CA ALA A 161 44.70 -10.49 -28.53
C ALA A 161 44.74 -10.75 -30.04
N ALA A 162 43.62 -10.61 -30.74
CA ALA A 162 43.58 -10.70 -32.20
C ALA A 162 44.45 -9.62 -32.87
N ALA A 163 44.45 -8.39 -32.33
CA ALA A 163 45.25 -7.28 -32.86
C ALA A 163 46.78 -7.48 -32.72
N THR A 164 47.25 -8.33 -31.81
CA THR A 164 48.69 -8.63 -31.64
C THR A 164 49.14 -9.87 -32.42
N THR A 165 48.22 -10.56 -33.11
CA THR A 165 48.57 -11.74 -33.92
C THR A 165 48.99 -11.27 -35.32
N PRO A 166 50.24 -11.56 -35.78
CA PRO A 166 50.69 -11.14 -37.10
C PRO A 166 49.79 -11.76 -38.19
N PRO A 167 49.48 -11.03 -39.29
CA PRO A 167 48.60 -11.53 -40.33
C PRO A 167 49.15 -12.84 -40.90
N ALA A 168 48.28 -13.85 -41.00
CA ALA A 168 48.62 -15.11 -41.63
C ALA A 168 49.05 -14.85 -43.08
N ALA A 169 50.25 -15.32 -43.44
CA ALA A 169 50.73 -15.24 -44.82
C ALA A 169 49.83 -16.11 -45.71
N THR A 170 48.91 -15.49 -46.43
CA THR A 170 48.10 -16.17 -47.45
C THR A 170 48.88 -16.27 -48.75
N THR A 171 49.33 -17.48 -49.10
CA THR A 171 49.83 -17.79 -50.43
C THR A 171 48.67 -17.87 -51.42
N VAL A 172 48.43 -16.79 -52.15
CA VAL A 172 47.47 -16.78 -53.26
C VAL A 172 48.16 -17.34 -54.50
N THR A 173 47.68 -18.48 -54.99
CA THR A 173 48.08 -19.01 -56.31
C THR A 173 47.02 -18.58 -57.32
N THR A 174 47.34 -17.61 -58.18
CA THR A 174 46.51 -17.27 -59.35
C THR A 174 47.07 -17.98 -60.58
N GLU A 175 46.29 -18.88 -61.18
CA GLU A 175 46.58 -19.43 -62.50
C GLU A 175 45.90 -18.55 -63.56
N THR A 176 46.70 -17.82 -64.36
CA THR A 176 46.19 -17.03 -65.50
C THR A 176 46.48 -17.78 -66.80
N THR A 177 45.46 -18.34 -67.43
CA THR A 177 45.60 -18.97 -68.75
C THR A 177 45.51 -17.91 -69.85
N HIS A 178 46.62 -17.64 -70.56
CA HIS A 178 46.61 -16.83 -71.77
C HIS A 178 46.46 -17.71 -73.01
N THR A 179 45.44 -17.43 -73.83
CA THR A 179 45.30 -18.02 -75.17
C THR A 179 45.75 -16.99 -76.20
N THR A 180 46.89 -17.18 -76.84
CA THR A 180 47.34 -16.34 -77.96
C THR A 180 47.02 -17.05 -79.28
N ALA A 181 46.28 -16.36 -80.16
CA ALA A 181 46.04 -16.83 -81.51
C ALA A 181 47.29 -16.53 -82.36
N ALA A 182 47.94 -17.57 -82.89
CA ALA A 182 49.08 -17.42 -83.79
C ALA A 182 48.66 -16.69 -85.09
N ALA A 183 49.45 -15.69 -85.48
CA ALA A 183 49.23 -14.91 -86.70
C ALA A 183 49.39 -15.78 -87.95
N SER A 184 48.43 -15.68 -88.88
CA SER A 184 48.44 -16.40 -90.15
C SER A 184 49.42 -15.77 -91.15
N ALA A 185 50.30 -16.59 -91.74
CA ALA A 185 51.20 -16.18 -92.82
C ALA A 185 50.46 -16.00 -94.16
N PRO A 186 50.90 -15.09 -95.07
CA PRO A 186 50.20 -14.83 -96.32
C PRO A 186 50.43 -15.92 -97.37
N VAL A 187 49.35 -16.50 -97.90
CA VAL A 187 49.39 -17.46 -99.01
C VAL A 187 49.34 -16.73 -100.35
N ARG A 188 50.35 -16.97 -101.21
CA ARG A 188 50.43 -16.51 -102.60
C ARG A 188 49.35 -17.13 -103.48
N LYS A 189 48.79 -16.33 -104.39
CA LYS A 189 47.73 -16.72 -105.35
C LYS A 189 48.21 -17.78 -106.37
N LYS A 190 47.38 -18.80 -106.61
CA LYS A 190 47.27 -19.47 -107.91
C LYS A 190 45.80 -19.77 -108.22
N ARG A 191 45.44 -19.57 -109.49
CA ARG A 191 44.11 -19.69 -110.09
C ARG A 191 43.73 -21.17 -110.29
N VAL A 192 42.43 -21.45 -110.18
CA VAL A 192 41.59 -22.46 -110.90
C VAL A 192 40.67 -23.28 -109.97
N VAL A 193 39.37 -23.00 -110.17
CA VAL A 193 38.16 -23.85 -110.07
C VAL A 193 37.92 -24.69 -108.80
N ARG A 194 37.20 -24.05 -107.87
CA ARG A 194 36.13 -24.55 -107.00
C ARG A 194 36.13 -26.04 -106.64
N THR A 195 36.78 -26.36 -105.52
CA THR A 195 36.22 -27.21 -104.46
C THR A 195 36.84 -26.75 -103.13
N VAL A 196 36.04 -26.11 -102.27
CA VAL A 196 36.50 -25.59 -100.99
C VAL A 196 36.46 -26.72 -99.96
N ARG A 197 37.62 -27.24 -99.55
CA ARG A 197 37.74 -28.03 -98.32
C ARG A 197 38.35 -27.13 -97.24
N ARG A 198 37.53 -26.73 -96.26
CA ARG A 198 38.00 -26.03 -95.05
C ARG A 198 38.73 -27.05 -94.17
N ALA A 199 40.03 -26.85 -93.98
CA ALA A 199 40.77 -27.49 -92.91
C ALA A 199 40.60 -26.64 -91.63
N THR A 200 40.06 -27.23 -90.57
CA THR A 200 40.03 -26.63 -89.23
C THR A 200 41.36 -26.96 -88.53
N THR A 201 42.24 -25.98 -88.44
CA THR A 201 43.42 -26.02 -87.56
C THR A 201 42.99 -25.65 -86.14
N HIS A 202 43.12 -26.57 -85.20
CA HIS A 202 42.94 -26.27 -83.77
C HIS A 202 44.17 -25.53 -83.22
N PRO A 203 44.00 -24.48 -82.40
CA PRO A 203 45.13 -23.78 -81.80
C PRO A 203 45.83 -24.67 -80.78
N ALA A 204 47.17 -24.66 -80.78
CA ALA A 204 47.97 -25.30 -79.74
C ALA A 204 47.97 -24.41 -78.49
N THR A 205 47.61 -24.99 -77.35
CA THR A 205 47.64 -24.31 -76.04
C THR A 205 49.04 -24.44 -75.45
N VAL A 206 49.68 -23.32 -75.10
CA VAL A 206 50.91 -23.31 -74.31
C VAL A 206 50.57 -22.79 -72.92
N THR A 207 50.92 -23.55 -71.89
CA THR A 207 50.68 -23.17 -70.49
C THR A 207 51.99 -22.69 -69.88
N GLU A 208 52.07 -21.42 -69.51
CA GLU A 208 53.14 -20.89 -68.66
C GLU A 208 52.64 -20.78 -67.21
N LYS A 209 53.44 -21.28 -66.28
CA LYS A 209 53.15 -21.21 -64.84
C LYS A 209 54.05 -20.14 -64.22
N THR A 210 53.44 -19.04 -63.77
CA THR A 210 54.13 -18.00 -63.00
C THR A 210 53.71 -18.09 -61.55
N THR A 211 54.66 -18.39 -60.67
CA THR A 211 54.45 -18.39 -59.21
C THR A 211 54.85 -17.04 -58.66
N THR A 212 53.92 -16.31 -58.04
CA THR A 212 54.23 -15.08 -57.30
C THR A 212 53.96 -15.30 -55.81
N THR A 213 55.01 -15.21 -54.99
CA THR A 213 54.89 -15.25 -53.54
C THR A 213 54.70 -13.83 -53.04
N VAL A 214 53.52 -13.54 -52.46
CA VAL A 214 53.27 -12.25 -51.79
C VAL A 214 53.36 -12.46 -50.30
N THR A 215 54.34 -11.83 -49.67
CA THR A 215 54.43 -11.71 -48.21
C THR A 215 53.77 -10.39 -47.83
N PRO A 216 52.66 -10.38 -47.06
CA PRO A 216 52.12 -9.12 -46.57
C PRO A 216 53.13 -8.49 -45.59
N GLN A 217 53.42 -7.19 -45.77
CA GLN A 217 54.16 -6.39 -44.79
C GLN A 217 53.23 -5.88 -43.70
#